data_AF-A0A1V4UTR8-F1
#
_entry.id   AF-A0A1V4UTR8-F1
#
_cell.length_a   1.000
_cell.length_b   1.000
_cell.length_c   1.000
_cell.angle_alpha   90.00
_cell.angle_beta   90.00
_cell.angle_gamma   90.00
#
_symmetry.space_group_name_H-M   'P 1'
#
loop_
_entity.id
_entity.type
_entity.pdbx_description
1 polymer ?
#
loop_
_entity_poly.entity_id
_entity_poly.type
_entity_poly.pdbx_seq_one_letter_code
_entity_poly.pdbx_strand_id
1 'polypeptide(L)'
;MKNQPANIWHNPDLLPIGVPGFFFSHANRGGMKRFVYALTILAIAVLACGCTTTAPSSQVASAAIPDLTGNWSGTMEGFIEEKGYTDYPGEAMTMRVTDQRGRIFSGEIVFSNQTATHEVKAFAGAINPDGRTFSIVEHGGGSSTGTLLSPGELELVYIERAVPFTIAIDTLKKS
;
A
#
# COMPACT_ATOMS: atom_id res chain seq x y z
N MET A 1 32.45 -30.28 23.42
CA MET A 1 31.64 -31.47 23.76
C MET A 1 30.22 -31.18 23.30
N LYS A 2 29.83 -31.41 22.03
CA LYS A 2 29.40 -32.69 21.44
C LYS A 2 28.64 -33.59 22.44
N ASN A 3 27.32 -33.69 22.32
CA ASN A 3 26.68 -34.91 21.81
C ASN A 3 25.16 -34.75 21.59
N GLN A 4 24.76 -35.16 20.38
CA GLN A 4 23.41 -35.49 19.93
C GLN A 4 23.22 -37.05 20.07
N PRO A 5 22.12 -37.68 19.62
CA PRO A 5 21.16 -38.44 20.43
C PRO A 5 21.31 -39.98 20.31
N ALA A 6 20.50 -40.72 21.08
CA ALA A 6 20.35 -42.18 21.03
C ALA A 6 18.86 -42.56 21.23
N ASN A 7 18.26 -43.63 20.71
CA ASN A 7 18.58 -44.62 19.67
C ASN A 7 17.27 -45.40 19.40
N ILE A 8 17.16 -45.94 18.19
CA ILE A 8 16.15 -46.87 17.71
C ILE A 8 16.50 -48.30 18.18
N TRP A 9 15.54 -49.06 18.73
CA TRP A 9 15.54 -50.54 18.81
C TRP A 9 14.07 -51.01 18.71
N HIS A 10 13.64 -51.61 17.60
CA HIS A 10 13.55 -53.05 17.33
C HIS A 10 12.69 -53.85 18.33
N ASN A 11 11.59 -54.42 17.85
CA ASN A 11 11.03 -55.66 18.37
C ASN A 11 10.56 -56.56 17.21
N PRO A 12 11.13 -57.75 17.02
CA PRO A 12 10.66 -58.76 16.07
C PRO A 12 9.70 -59.76 16.75
N ASP A 13 9.20 -60.71 15.93
CA ASP A 13 8.49 -61.94 16.29
C ASP A 13 6.95 -61.88 16.36
N LEU A 14 6.29 -62.45 15.33
CA LEU A 14 5.62 -63.77 15.38
C LEU A 14 4.61 -63.94 14.20
N LEU A 15 4.92 -64.85 13.26
CA LEU A 15 4.00 -65.47 12.28
C LEU A 15 3.30 -66.69 12.93
N PRO A 16 2.52 -67.54 12.21
CA PRO A 16 1.56 -67.39 11.08
C PRO A 16 0.12 -67.69 11.62
N ILE A 17 -1.00 -67.89 10.91
CA ILE A 17 -1.49 -69.07 10.15
C ILE A 17 -2.91 -68.72 9.63
N GLY A 18 -3.29 -69.20 8.44
CA GLY A 18 -4.71 -69.37 8.07
C GLY A 18 -5.11 -68.94 6.66
N VAL A 19 -5.06 -69.86 5.70
CA VAL A 19 -5.83 -69.84 4.45
C VAL A 19 -7.05 -70.74 4.68
N PRO A 20 -8.28 -70.32 4.33
CA PRO A 20 -8.90 -70.91 3.13
C PRO A 20 -9.87 -69.99 2.38
N GLY A 21 -10.12 -70.32 1.11
CA GLY A 21 -11.39 -70.05 0.46
C GLY A 21 -11.35 -69.22 -0.81
N PHE A 22 -11.07 -69.89 -1.93
CA PHE A 22 -11.51 -69.42 -3.25
C PHE A 22 -13.03 -69.39 -3.30
N PHE A 23 -13.61 -68.22 -3.59
CA PHE A 23 -14.90 -68.14 -4.29
C PHE A 23 -14.70 -67.29 -5.54
N PHE A 24 -14.73 -67.94 -6.69
CA PHE A 24 -14.85 -67.31 -7.99
C PHE A 24 -16.24 -66.64 -8.08
N SER A 25 -16.28 -65.31 -8.06
CA SER A 25 -17.41 -64.57 -8.61
C SER A 25 -17.04 -64.14 -10.03
N HIS A 26 -17.66 -64.80 -11.01
CA HIS A 26 -17.53 -64.49 -12.43
C HIS A 26 -18.26 -63.17 -12.75
N ALA A 27 -17.64 -62.04 -12.40
CA ALA A 27 -18.17 -60.72 -12.76
C ALA A 27 -17.72 -60.32 -14.17
N ASN A 28 -18.61 -60.54 -15.13
CA ASN A 28 -18.80 -59.83 -16.40
C ASN A 28 -17.63 -58.94 -16.90
N ARG A 29 -16.65 -59.56 -17.57
CA ARG A 29 -15.42 -58.95 -18.11
C ARG A 29 -15.66 -57.87 -19.19
N GLY A 30 -16.87 -57.81 -19.76
CA GLY A 30 -17.27 -56.83 -20.77
C GLY A 30 -17.78 -55.50 -20.19
N GLY A 31 -18.39 -55.53 -19.00
CA GLY A 31 -18.90 -54.34 -18.32
C GLY A 31 -17.79 -53.47 -17.73
N MET A 32 -16.78 -54.11 -17.13
CA MET A 32 -15.66 -53.42 -16.48
C MET A 32 -14.89 -52.50 -17.43
N LYS A 33 -14.67 -52.92 -18.68
CA LYS A 33 -13.97 -52.12 -19.71
C LYS A 33 -14.80 -50.91 -20.13
N ARG A 34 -16.12 -51.07 -20.30
CA ARG A 34 -17.04 -49.97 -20.66
C ARG A 34 -17.17 -48.94 -19.53
N PHE A 35 -17.17 -49.41 -18.28
CA PHE A 35 -17.15 -48.53 -17.10
C PHE A 35 -15.83 -47.76 -16.96
N VAL A 36 -14.69 -48.40 -17.21
CA VAL A 36 -13.38 -47.73 -17.21
C VAL A 36 -13.32 -46.66 -18.30
N TYR A 37 -13.74 -46.97 -19.53
CA TYR A 37 -13.76 -45.99 -20.62
C TYR A 37 -14.71 -44.81 -20.32
N ALA A 38 -15.90 -45.07 -19.78
CA ALA A 38 -16.85 -44.04 -19.40
C ALA A 38 -16.30 -43.13 -18.29
N LEU A 39 -15.63 -43.69 -17.27
CA LEU A 39 -14.99 -42.94 -16.20
C LEU A 39 -13.81 -42.10 -16.70
N THR A 40 -13.00 -42.63 -17.62
CA THR A 40 -11.89 -41.88 -18.22
C THR A 40 -12.38 -40.74 -19.11
N ILE A 41 -13.46 -40.94 -19.89
CA ILE A 41 -14.03 -39.87 -20.73
C ILE A 41 -14.65 -38.77 -19.87
N LEU A 42 -15.33 -39.14 -18.78
CA LEU A 42 -15.90 -38.18 -17.82
C LEU A 42 -14.80 -37.35 -17.13
N ALA A 43 -13.69 -37.98 -16.73
CA ALA A 43 -12.56 -37.29 -16.12
C ALA A 43 -11.89 -36.28 -17.08
N ILE A 44 -11.76 -36.62 -18.37
CA ILE A 44 -11.21 -35.71 -19.39
C ILE A 44 -12.16 -34.53 -19.65
N ALA A 45 -13.47 -34.77 -19.67
CA ALA A 45 -14.46 -33.71 -19.84
C ALA A 45 -14.47 -32.69 -18.68
N VAL A 46 -14.24 -33.15 -17.43
CA VAL A 46 -14.14 -32.28 -16.25
C VAL A 46 -12.85 -31.43 -16.28
N LEU A 47 -11.76 -31.95 -16.84
CA LEU A 47 -10.49 -31.20 -16.98
C LEU A 47 -10.53 -30.17 -18.12
N ALA A 48 -11.26 -30.43 -19.20
CA ALA A 48 -11.41 -29.49 -20.32
C ALA A 48 -12.40 -28.34 -20.03
N CYS A 49 -13.34 -28.55 -19.10
CA CYS A 49 -14.33 -27.54 -18.67
C CYS A 49 -13.88 -26.74 -17.43
N GLY A 50 -12.64 -26.88 -16.99
CA GLY A 50 -12.04 -25.97 -16.03
C GLY A 50 -11.87 -24.59 -16.65
N CYS A 51 -12.96 -23.81 -16.71
CA CYS A 51 -12.89 -22.38 -16.93
C CYS A 51 -11.89 -21.83 -15.93
N THR A 52 -10.68 -21.52 -16.38
CA THR A 52 -9.77 -20.66 -15.64
C THR A 52 -10.48 -19.32 -15.56
N THR A 53 -11.32 -19.15 -14.54
CA THR A 53 -11.71 -17.83 -14.04
C THR A 53 -10.39 -17.19 -13.68
N THR A 54 -9.85 -16.40 -14.60
CA THR A 54 -8.81 -15.43 -14.28
C THR A 54 -9.39 -14.61 -13.14
N ALA A 55 -8.82 -14.78 -11.94
CA ALA A 55 -9.10 -13.86 -10.84
C ALA A 55 -8.94 -12.45 -11.42
N PRO A 56 -9.88 -11.51 -11.16
CA PRO A 56 -9.69 -10.15 -11.60
C PRO A 56 -8.36 -9.69 -11.01
N SER A 57 -7.38 -9.51 -11.89
CA SER A 57 -6.17 -8.81 -11.56
C SER A 57 -6.64 -7.40 -11.21
N SER A 58 -6.75 -7.11 -9.92
CA SER A 58 -6.82 -5.74 -9.41
C SER A 58 -5.49 -5.06 -9.72
N GLN A 59 -5.25 -4.80 -11.01
CA GLN A 59 -4.36 -3.73 -11.41
C GLN A 59 -5.06 -2.48 -10.91
N VAL A 60 -4.64 -1.99 -9.75
CA VAL A 60 -4.91 -0.62 -9.35
C VAL A 60 -4.34 0.21 -10.49
N ALA A 61 -5.21 0.73 -11.36
CA ALA A 61 -4.82 1.68 -12.36
C ALA A 61 -4.13 2.81 -11.59
N SER A 62 -2.83 2.99 -11.80
CA SER A 62 -2.12 4.13 -11.21
C SER A 62 -2.87 5.37 -11.66
N ALA A 63 -3.37 6.15 -10.71
CA ALA A 63 -4.01 7.40 -11.03
C ALA A 63 -3.02 8.29 -11.79
N ALA A 64 -3.53 9.18 -12.64
CA ALA A 64 -2.71 10.15 -13.34
C ALA A 64 -1.88 10.95 -12.32
N ILE A 65 -0.62 11.22 -12.65
CA ILE A 65 0.23 12.06 -11.82
C ILE A 65 -0.17 13.51 -12.08
N PRO A 66 -0.71 14.25 -11.10
CA PRO A 66 -1.06 15.66 -11.28
C PRO A 66 0.20 16.51 -11.41
N ASP A 67 0.10 17.61 -12.16
CA ASP A 67 1.14 18.63 -12.21
C ASP A 67 0.97 19.65 -11.08
N LEU A 68 1.82 19.54 -10.07
CA LEU A 68 1.83 20.43 -8.92
C LEU A 68 2.68 21.68 -9.13
N THR A 69 3.41 21.81 -10.25
CA THR A 69 4.28 22.96 -10.51
C THR A 69 3.51 24.28 -10.49
N GLY A 70 4.15 25.33 -10.01
CA GLY A 70 3.56 26.67 -9.88
C GLY A 70 3.53 27.18 -8.44
N ASN A 71 2.87 28.32 -8.25
CA ASN A 71 2.71 28.94 -6.94
C ASN A 71 1.31 28.62 -6.37
N TRP A 72 1.28 28.41 -5.07
CA TRP A 72 0.10 28.07 -4.30
C TRP A 72 0.09 28.96 -3.06
N SER A 73 -0.96 29.73 -2.85
CA SER A 73 -1.04 30.65 -1.72
C SER A 73 -2.36 30.53 -0.99
N GLY A 74 -2.35 30.81 0.31
CA GLY A 74 -3.56 30.72 1.11
C GLY A 74 -3.36 30.94 2.60
N THR A 75 -4.36 30.49 3.35
CA THR A 75 -4.50 30.69 4.79
C THR A 75 -4.11 29.45 5.56
N MET A 76 -3.87 29.63 6.86
CA MET A 76 -3.46 28.59 7.79
C MET A 76 -4.35 28.68 9.04
N GLU A 77 -4.67 27.55 9.64
CA GLU A 77 -5.22 27.47 11.00
C GLU A 77 -4.51 26.35 11.76
N GLY A 78 -4.29 26.51 13.06
CA GLY A 78 -3.49 25.52 13.77
C GLY A 78 -3.48 25.67 15.28
N PHE A 79 -2.58 24.90 15.90
CA PHE A 79 -2.32 24.88 17.33
C PHE A 79 -0.81 24.82 17.58
N ILE A 80 -0.34 25.62 18.54
CA ILE A 80 1.05 25.66 19.01
C ILE A 80 1.04 25.44 20.52
N GLU A 81 1.82 24.49 21.04
CA GLU A 81 1.81 24.02 22.44
C GLU A 81 1.75 25.14 23.50
N GLU A 82 2.44 26.26 23.25
CA GLU A 82 2.53 27.39 24.19
C GLU A 82 1.64 28.59 23.84
N LYS A 83 1.07 28.65 22.62
CA LYS A 83 0.21 29.76 22.17
C LYS A 83 -1.28 29.39 22.08
N GLY A 84 -1.60 28.10 21.99
CA GLY A 84 -2.95 27.61 21.77
C GLY A 84 -3.35 27.64 20.30
N TYR A 85 -4.67 27.69 20.06
CA TYR A 85 -5.25 27.77 18.72
C TYR A 85 -4.97 29.14 18.08
N THR A 86 -4.67 29.15 16.79
CA THR A 86 -4.39 30.37 16.02
C THR A 86 -4.86 30.23 14.57
N ASP A 87 -5.30 31.35 14.00
CA ASP A 87 -5.65 31.54 12.59
C ASP A 87 -4.56 32.33 11.82
N TYR A 88 -3.39 32.50 12.44
CA TYR A 88 -2.23 33.21 11.88
C TYR A 88 -2.61 34.58 11.26
N PRO A 89 -3.20 35.49 12.04
CA PRO A 89 -3.88 36.66 11.51
C PRO A 89 -2.89 37.60 10.81
N GLY A 90 -3.14 37.88 9.53
CA GLY A 90 -2.27 38.73 8.71
C GLY A 90 -1.02 38.03 8.18
N GLU A 91 -0.90 36.72 8.37
CA GLU A 91 0.08 35.87 7.70
C GLU A 91 -0.61 35.08 6.58
N ALA A 92 0.13 34.82 5.50
CA ALA A 92 -0.30 33.97 4.42
C ALA A 92 0.86 33.08 4.00
N MET A 93 0.57 31.83 3.69
CA MET A 93 1.55 30.89 3.17
C MET A 93 1.61 31.00 1.65
N THR A 94 2.80 30.92 1.09
CA THR A 94 3.04 30.69 -0.33
C THR A 94 3.98 29.51 -0.51
N MET A 95 3.49 28.44 -1.11
CA MET A 95 4.25 27.28 -1.54
C MET A 95 4.52 27.39 -3.04
N ARG A 96 5.79 27.31 -3.44
CA ARG A 96 6.21 27.27 -4.84
C ARG A 96 6.81 25.93 -5.16
N VAL A 97 6.16 25.16 -6.04
CA VAL A 97 6.72 23.91 -6.58
C VAL A 97 7.52 24.26 -7.84
N THR A 98 8.84 24.13 -7.75
CA THR A 98 9.79 24.59 -8.78
C THR A 98 10.23 23.51 -9.76
N ASP A 99 10.29 22.25 -9.33
CA ASP A 99 10.60 21.11 -10.20
C ASP A 99 9.74 19.91 -9.81
N GLN A 100 9.29 19.16 -10.80
CA GLN A 100 8.55 17.92 -10.63
C GLN A 100 8.97 16.90 -11.69
N ARG A 101 9.37 15.71 -11.23
CA ARG A 101 9.80 14.57 -12.06
C ARG A 101 8.98 13.35 -11.68
N GLY A 102 7.92 13.12 -12.44
CA GLY A 102 6.92 12.11 -12.11
C GLY A 102 6.30 12.42 -10.75
N ARG A 103 6.40 11.48 -9.80
CA ARG A 103 5.84 11.63 -8.46
C ARG A 103 6.72 12.45 -7.51
N ILE A 104 7.98 12.71 -7.83
CA ILE A 104 8.89 13.45 -6.95
C ILE A 104 8.88 14.92 -7.33
N PHE A 105 8.75 15.82 -6.37
CA PHE A 105 8.75 17.26 -6.58
C PHE A 105 9.53 17.99 -5.49
N SER A 106 9.91 19.22 -5.76
CA SER A 106 10.65 20.08 -4.83
C SER A 106 10.26 21.53 -5.00
N GLY A 107 10.54 22.33 -3.98
CA GLY A 107 10.11 23.71 -3.96
C GLY A 107 10.50 24.45 -2.69
N GLU A 108 9.80 25.55 -2.46
CA GLU A 108 10.03 26.43 -1.32
C GLU A 108 8.71 26.94 -0.74
N ILE A 109 8.69 27.16 0.58
CA ILE A 109 7.58 27.77 1.32
C ILE A 109 8.05 29.11 1.88
N VAL A 110 7.18 30.12 1.78
CA VAL A 110 7.38 31.46 2.32
C VAL A 110 6.12 31.89 3.07
N PHE A 111 6.28 32.47 4.25
CA PHE A 111 5.18 33.08 5.00
C PHE A 111 5.25 34.61 4.89
N SER A 112 4.14 35.26 4.57
CA SER A 112 4.07 36.73 4.59
C SER A 112 4.03 37.24 6.03
N ASN A 113 4.59 38.44 6.24
CA ASN A 113 4.54 39.18 7.52
C ASN A 113 5.45 38.68 8.66
N GLN A 114 6.43 37.80 8.41
CA GLN A 114 7.51 37.59 9.37
C GLN A 114 8.41 38.84 9.41
N THR A 115 8.26 39.67 10.44
CA THR A 115 8.79 41.04 10.54
C THR A 115 10.33 41.13 10.67
N ALA A 116 11.09 40.05 10.49
CA ALA A 116 12.55 40.10 10.63
C ALA A 116 13.35 39.23 9.64
N THR A 117 12.77 38.23 9.01
CA THR A 117 13.44 37.44 7.95
C THR A 117 12.36 36.59 7.30
N HIS A 118 12.11 36.79 6.00
CA HIS A 118 11.34 35.80 5.24
C HIS A 118 12.19 34.53 5.20
N GLU A 119 11.97 33.60 6.13
CA GLU A 119 12.64 32.31 6.06
C GLU A 119 12.04 31.53 4.89
N VAL A 120 12.82 31.41 3.81
CA VAL A 120 12.48 30.57 2.67
C VAL A 120 12.80 29.14 3.07
N LYS A 121 11.77 28.33 3.35
CA LYS A 121 11.94 26.93 3.71
C LYS A 121 11.91 26.08 2.44
N ALA A 122 13.06 25.54 2.05
CA ALA A 122 13.11 24.54 0.99
C ALA A 122 12.35 23.27 1.40
N PHE A 123 11.76 22.56 0.44
CA PHE A 123 11.11 21.28 0.70
C PHE A 123 11.28 20.29 -0.46
N ALA A 124 11.07 19.01 -0.15
CA ALA A 124 10.92 17.95 -1.13
C ALA A 124 9.69 17.10 -0.81
N GLY A 125 9.02 16.58 -1.83
CA GLY A 125 7.81 15.79 -1.66
C GLY A 125 7.64 14.68 -2.68
N ALA A 126 6.68 13.81 -2.37
CA ALA A 126 6.29 12.68 -3.22
C ALA A 126 4.77 12.56 -3.30
N ILE A 127 4.24 12.46 -4.53
CA ILE A 127 2.85 12.15 -4.82
C ILE A 127 2.63 10.65 -4.61
N ASN A 128 1.57 10.29 -3.89
CA ASN A 128 1.20 8.91 -3.62
C ASN A 128 0.59 8.23 -4.86
N PRO A 129 0.51 6.89 -4.90
CA PRO A 129 -0.05 6.16 -6.06
C PRO A 129 -1.51 6.49 -6.40
N ASP A 130 -2.25 7.11 -5.48
CA ASP A 130 -3.62 7.58 -5.68
C ASP A 130 -3.72 8.84 -6.55
N GLY A 131 -2.60 9.47 -6.91
CA GLY A 131 -2.55 10.69 -7.73
C GLY A 131 -3.23 11.89 -7.08
N ARG A 132 -3.53 11.82 -5.77
CA ARG A 132 -4.32 12.83 -5.06
C ARG A 132 -3.67 13.27 -3.77
N THR A 133 -3.07 12.35 -3.01
CA THR A 133 -2.37 12.67 -1.77
C THR A 133 -0.87 12.75 -2.01
N PHE A 134 -0.15 13.48 -1.15
CA PHE A 134 1.29 13.61 -1.21
C PHE A 134 1.88 13.84 0.18
N SER A 135 3.19 13.65 0.32
CA SER A 135 3.93 13.94 1.55
C SER A 135 5.09 14.87 1.25
N ILE A 136 5.38 15.78 2.18
CA ILE A 136 6.44 16.78 2.08
C ILE A 136 7.31 16.70 3.34
N VAL A 137 8.62 16.79 3.16
CA VAL A 137 9.59 17.10 4.21
C VAL A 137 10.08 18.53 4.03
N GLU A 138 10.09 19.31 5.10
CA GLU A 138 10.46 20.73 5.07
C GLU A 138 11.83 20.96 5.72
N HIS A 139 12.61 21.86 5.13
CA HIS A 139 13.86 22.32 5.71
C HIS A 139 13.61 23.05 7.03
N GLY A 140 14.50 22.89 8.00
CA GLY A 140 14.34 23.46 9.34
C GLY A 140 13.52 22.59 10.30
N GLY A 141 12.74 21.63 9.78
CA GLY A 141 11.91 20.75 10.60
C GLY A 141 10.47 20.66 10.06
N GLY A 142 9.75 19.69 10.62
CA GLY A 142 8.36 19.43 10.25
C GLY A 142 8.17 18.59 8.98
N SER A 143 6.93 18.18 8.78
CA SER A 143 6.48 17.41 7.62
C SER A 143 5.03 17.70 7.36
N SER A 144 4.64 17.71 6.10
CA SER A 144 3.25 17.95 5.69
C SER A 144 2.70 16.75 4.94
N THR A 145 1.43 16.40 5.20
CA THR A 145 0.65 15.54 4.30
C THR A 145 -0.30 16.42 3.51
N GLY A 146 -0.30 16.29 2.19
CA GLY A 146 -1.14 17.10 1.33
C GLY A 146 -2.21 16.30 0.58
N THR A 147 -3.31 16.97 0.26
CA THR A 147 -4.40 16.45 -0.56
C THR A 147 -4.76 17.46 -1.64
N LEU A 148 -4.76 17.01 -2.90
CA LEU A 148 -5.34 17.78 -4.01
C LEU A 148 -6.86 17.70 -3.93
N LEU A 149 -7.50 18.83 -3.61
CA LEU A 149 -8.96 18.95 -3.51
C LEU A 149 -9.57 19.18 -4.91
N SER A 150 -8.89 19.97 -5.72
CA SER A 150 -9.18 20.21 -7.14
C SER A 150 -7.88 20.56 -7.89
N PRO A 151 -7.87 20.65 -9.23
CA PRO A 151 -6.66 21.04 -9.97
C PRO A 151 -6.03 22.38 -9.54
N GLY A 152 -6.79 23.26 -8.87
CA GLY A 152 -6.33 24.57 -8.41
C GLY A 152 -6.40 24.77 -6.90
N GLU A 153 -6.67 23.72 -6.11
CA GLU A 153 -6.83 23.83 -4.66
C GLU A 153 -6.26 22.60 -3.95
N LEU A 154 -5.46 22.85 -2.91
CA LEU A 154 -4.87 21.82 -2.08
C LEU A 154 -5.04 22.15 -0.59
N GLU A 155 -5.03 21.11 0.22
CA GLU A 155 -4.93 21.18 1.67
C GLU A 155 -3.60 20.55 2.10
N LEU A 156 -2.89 21.17 3.04
CA LEU A 156 -1.73 20.60 3.72
C LEU A 156 -2.05 20.44 5.21
N VAL A 157 -1.61 19.34 5.80
CA VAL A 157 -1.59 19.14 7.24
C VAL A 157 -0.14 19.11 7.68
N TYR A 158 0.34 20.21 8.25
CA TYR A 158 1.68 20.37 8.79
C TYR A 158 1.78 19.77 10.19
N ILE A 159 2.87 19.04 10.45
CA ILE A 159 3.20 18.50 11.77
C ILE A 159 4.66 18.79 12.07
N GLU A 160 4.90 19.48 13.19
CA GLU A 160 6.21 19.65 13.79
C GLU A 160 6.24 19.13 15.22
N ARG A 161 7.22 18.28 15.50
CA ARG A 161 7.38 17.62 16.81
C ARG A 161 8.48 18.24 17.67
N ALA A 162 9.22 19.22 17.13
CA ALA A 162 10.13 20.02 17.95
C ALA A 162 9.33 20.80 18.99
N VAL A 163 9.90 21.10 20.15
CA VAL A 163 9.22 21.87 21.20
C VAL A 163 9.46 23.37 20.97
N PRO A 164 8.42 24.22 20.95
CA PRO A 164 7.00 23.87 21.09
C PRO A 164 6.43 23.15 19.87
N PHE A 165 5.65 22.08 20.08
CA PHE A 165 5.08 21.33 18.95
C PHE A 165 3.98 22.14 18.25
N THR A 166 3.83 21.91 16.95
CA THR A 166 2.87 22.63 16.11
C THR A 166 2.14 21.68 15.16
N ILE A 167 0.86 21.93 14.96
CA ILE A 167 0.05 21.35 13.89
C ILE A 167 -0.73 22.46 13.18
N ALA A 168 -0.83 22.41 11.86
CA ALA A 168 -1.60 23.37 11.08
C ALA A 168 -2.30 22.70 9.90
N ILE A 169 -3.42 23.28 9.48
CA ILE A 169 -4.12 22.97 8.24
C ILE A 169 -4.00 24.20 7.35
N ASP A 170 -3.41 24.02 6.17
CA ASP A 170 -3.19 25.09 5.20
C ASP A 170 -4.07 24.84 3.97
N THR A 171 -4.88 25.81 3.58
CA THR A 171 -5.70 25.73 2.37
C THR A 171 -5.12 26.65 1.31
N LEU A 172 -4.49 26.09 0.27
CA LEU A 172 -3.77 26.84 -0.75
C LEU A 172 -4.46 26.75 -2.11
N LYS A 173 -4.45 27.87 -2.83
CA LYS A 173 -4.98 27.99 -4.19
C LYS A 173 -3.86 28.29 -5.18
N LYS A 174 -3.95 27.66 -6.34
CA LYS A 174 -3.02 27.88 -7.45
C LYS A 174 -3.23 29.29 -8.01
N SER A 175 -2.14 30.03 -8.25
CA SER A 175 -2.15 31.36 -8.87
C SER A 175 -1.82 31.31 -10.36
#